data_AF-A0A1V6D5Y7-F1
#
_entry.id   AF-A0A1V6D5Y7-F1
#
_cell.length_a   1.000
_cell.length_b   1.000
_cell.length_c   1.000
_cell.angle_alpha   90.00
_cell.angle_beta   90.00
_cell.angle_gamma   90.00
#
_symmetry.space_group_name_H-M   'P 1'
#
loop_
_entity.id
_entity.type
_entity.pdbx_description
1 polymer ?
#
loop_
_entity_poly.entity_id
_entity_poly.type
_entity_poly.pdbx_seq_one_letter_code
_entity_poly.pdbx_strand_id
1 'polypeptide(L)'
;MQTNGDMTHYSRKVVNGAESWTRTVIKDVLWVNTKAVNVIRSGLLDANAVEVYIPTQGREIAIKPGDVIVKGAISQPLDTQYLLGDLKREYADTVTVKSVDRYDFGSPHLHHLMIGAG
;
A
#
# COMPACT_ATOMS: atom_id res chain seq x y z
N MET A 1 -21.53 -4.30 -0.49
CA MET A 1 -21.12 -3.17 0.37
C MET A 1 -19.61 -3.23 0.49
N GLN A 2 -18.89 -2.22 -0.03
CA GLN A 2 -17.44 -2.12 0.19
C GLN A 2 -17.26 -1.51 1.57
N THR A 3 -16.95 -2.35 2.56
CA THR A 3 -16.65 -1.88 3.92
C THR A 3 -15.18 -1.51 4.00
N ASN A 4 -14.87 -0.45 4.76
CA ASN A 4 -13.50 -0.18 5.15
C ASN A 4 -12.94 -1.42 5.86
N GLY A 5 -11.67 -1.72 5.59
CA GLY A 5 -10.97 -2.85 6.17
C GLY A 5 -9.59 -2.46 6.65
N ASP A 6 -8.89 -3.41 7.23
CA ASP A 6 -7.50 -3.22 7.62
C ASP A 6 -6.59 -3.48 6.41
N MET A 7 -5.43 -2.83 6.39
CA MET A 7 -4.33 -3.16 5.48
C MET A 7 -3.04 -3.37 6.28
N THR A 8 -2.14 -4.16 5.74
CA THR A 8 -0.78 -4.30 6.26
C THR A 8 0.18 -3.59 5.32
N HIS A 9 0.97 -2.69 5.88
CA HIS A 9 2.02 -1.95 5.21
C HIS A 9 3.38 -2.51 5.63
N TYR A 10 4.20 -2.86 4.65
CA TYR A 10 5.60 -3.21 4.81
C TYR A 10 6.45 -2.07 4.26
N SER A 11 7.06 -1.31 5.16
CA SER A 11 7.96 -0.23 4.77
C SER A 11 9.36 -0.76 4.50
N ARG A 12 9.87 -0.51 3.29
CA ARG A 12 11.23 -0.90 2.88
C ARG A 12 12.26 0.03 3.51
N LYS A 13 13.32 -0.53 4.09
CA LYS A 13 14.50 0.20 4.56
C LYS A 13 15.74 -0.56 4.16
N VAL A 14 16.77 0.13 3.66
CA VAL A 14 18.08 -0.50 3.41
C VAL A 14 18.98 -0.16 4.58
N VAL A 15 19.50 -1.18 5.26
CA VAL A 15 20.45 -1.04 6.36
C VAL A 15 21.69 -1.84 6.00
N ASN A 16 22.84 -1.18 5.88
CA ASN A 16 24.12 -1.81 5.52
C ASN A 16 24.07 -2.64 4.21
N GLY A 17 23.31 -2.18 3.22
CA GLY A 17 23.16 -2.86 1.93
C GLY A 17 22.18 -4.03 1.93
N ALA A 18 21.62 -4.41 3.09
CA ALA A 18 20.55 -5.40 3.20
C ALA A 18 19.19 -4.73 3.32
N GLU A 19 18.18 -5.32 2.69
CA GLU A 19 16.79 -4.87 2.84
C GLU A 19 16.22 -5.35 4.18
N SER A 20 15.59 -4.43 4.90
CA SER A 20 14.84 -4.66 6.11
C SER A 20 13.45 -4.08 5.93
N TRP A 21 12.44 -4.83 6.38
CA TRP A 21 11.04 -4.48 6.20
C TRP A 21 10.40 -4.24 7.57
N THR A 22 9.77 -3.08 7.75
CA THR A 22 9.00 -2.79 8.97
C THR A 22 7.52 -2.96 8.70
N ARG A 23 6.87 -3.84 9.46
CA ARG A 23 5.44 -4.14 9.32
C ARG A 23 4.60 -3.23 10.21
N THR A 24 3.58 -2.62 9.63
CA THR A 24 2.57 -1.82 10.33
C THR A 24 1.17 -2.19 9.83
N VAL A 25 0.20 -2.37 10.74
CA VAL A 25 -1.22 -2.51 10.34
C VAL A 25 -1.87 -1.14 10.39
N ILE A 26 -2.53 -0.78 9.30
CA ILE A 26 -3.29 0.46 9.17
C ILE A 26 -4.77 0.08 9.10
N LYS A 27 -5.53 0.55 10.09
CA LYS A 27 -6.98 0.34 10.19
C LYS A 27 -7.76 1.40 9.43
N ASP A 28 -9.03 1.09 9.17
CA ASP A 28 -10.03 1.98 8.57
C ASP A 28 -9.66 2.46 7.17
N VAL A 29 -9.17 1.54 6.35
CA VAL A 29 -8.72 1.81 5.00
C VAL A 29 -9.75 1.38 3.98
N LEU A 30 -9.98 2.24 2.98
CA LEU A 30 -10.78 1.87 1.83
C LEU A 30 -9.87 1.29 0.74
N TRP A 31 -10.06 0.01 0.44
CA TRP A 31 -9.35 -0.70 -0.62
C TRP A 31 -10.23 -0.82 -1.87
N VAL A 32 -9.82 -0.21 -2.96
CA VAL A 32 -10.54 -0.22 -4.24
C VAL A 32 -9.67 -0.90 -5.29
N ASN A 33 -10.13 -2.07 -5.74
CA ASN A 33 -9.56 -2.69 -6.93
C ASN A 33 -10.04 -1.89 -8.13
N THR A 34 -9.14 -1.20 -8.81
CA THR A 34 -9.46 -0.43 -10.02
C THR A 34 -9.02 -1.22 -11.24
N LYS A 35 -9.88 -1.24 -12.26
CA LYS A 35 -9.44 -1.69 -13.57
C LYS A 35 -8.54 -0.57 -14.10
N ALA A 36 -7.28 -0.86 -14.42
CA ALA A 36 -6.39 0.14 -15.00
C ALA A 36 -7.08 0.77 -16.23
N VAL A 37 -7.39 2.07 -16.17
CA VAL A 37 -7.94 2.81 -17.31
C VAL A 37 -6.76 3.37 -18.10
N ASN A 38 -6.51 2.74 -19.24
CA ASN A 38 -5.43 3.08 -20.16
C ASN A 38 -5.65 4.48 -20.78
N VAL A 39 -4.71 5.40 -20.62
CA VAL A 39 -4.62 6.60 -21.48
C VAL A 39 -3.27 6.58 -22.20
N ILE A 40 -3.32 6.50 -23.52
CA ILE A 40 -2.23 6.10 -24.43
C ILE A 40 -1.31 7.29 -24.77
N ARG A 41 -0.01 7.19 -24.47
CA ARG A 41 1.10 7.36 -25.44
C ARG A 41 2.42 6.90 -24.79
N SER A 42 3.09 5.94 -25.44
CA SER A 42 4.36 5.29 -25.10
C SER A 42 4.39 4.32 -23.91
N GLY A 43 4.38 3.02 -24.20
CA GLY A 43 5.05 2.02 -23.36
C GLY A 43 4.13 1.26 -22.43
N LEU A 44 3.69 0.11 -22.92
CA LEU A 44 2.95 -0.93 -22.22
C LEU A 44 3.58 -1.30 -20.86
N LEU A 45 2.82 -1.15 -19.76
CA LEU A 45 2.96 -1.99 -18.58
C LEU A 45 1.56 -2.34 -18.08
N ASP A 46 1.20 -3.60 -18.28
CA ASP A 46 0.04 -4.24 -17.70
C ASP A 46 0.22 -4.29 -16.17
N ALA A 47 -0.83 -3.98 -15.39
CA ALA A 47 -1.12 -4.63 -14.10
C ALA A 47 -2.32 -3.97 -13.41
N ASN A 48 -3.14 -4.81 -12.76
CA ASN A 48 -4.28 -4.42 -11.94
C ASN A 48 -3.92 -3.29 -10.97
N ALA A 49 -4.52 -2.12 -11.18
CA ALA A 49 -4.32 -0.98 -10.31
C ALA A 49 -5.18 -1.15 -9.04
N VAL A 50 -4.61 -0.85 -7.89
CA VAL A 50 -5.34 -0.72 -6.64
C VAL A 50 -5.19 0.72 -6.17
N GLU A 51 -6.31 1.32 -5.82
CA GLU A 51 -6.35 2.59 -5.11
C GLU A 51 -6.72 2.35 -3.65
N VAL A 52 -5.87 2.84 -2.76
CA VAL A 52 -6.06 2.70 -1.32
C VAL A 52 -6.18 4.08 -0.70
N TYR A 53 -7.29 4.33 -0.01
CA TYR A 53 -7.55 5.59 0.67
C TYR A 53 -7.41 5.41 2.18
N ILE A 54 -6.51 6.17 2.77
CA ILE A 54 -6.14 6.07 4.19
C ILE A 54 -6.49 7.39 4.88
N PRO A 55 -7.52 7.42 5.74
CA PRO A 55 -7.82 8.60 6.56
C PRO A 55 -6.63 8.91 7.48
N THR A 56 -6.09 10.13 7.39
CA THR A 56 -5.01 10.54 8.29
C THR A 56 -5.59 11.00 9.62
N GLN A 57 -6.67 11.78 9.61
CA GLN A 57 -7.31 12.34 10.80
C GLN A 57 -6.30 13.03 11.76
N GLY A 58 -5.28 13.69 11.18
CA GLY A 58 -4.17 14.28 11.94
C GLY A 58 -3.05 13.33 12.35
N ARG A 59 -3.13 12.03 12.03
CA ARG A 59 -2.03 11.07 12.19
C ARG A 59 -1.04 11.19 11.04
N GLU A 60 0.25 11.07 11.35
CA GLU A 60 1.29 10.94 10.34
C GLU A 60 1.40 9.49 9.87
N ILE A 61 1.27 9.27 8.55
CA ILE A 61 1.41 7.96 7.92
C ILE A 61 2.53 8.05 6.89
N ALA A 62 3.63 7.35 7.17
CA ALA A 62 4.83 7.36 6.35
C ALA A 62 4.82 6.16 5.38
N ILE A 63 4.08 6.29 4.29
CA ILE A 63 4.13 5.37 3.15
C ILE A 63 4.91 6.04 2.03
N LYS A 64 5.79 5.29 1.36
CA LYS A 64 6.57 5.78 0.22
C LYS A 64 6.52 4.82 -0.97
N PRO A 65 6.73 5.31 -2.20
CA PRO A 65 6.90 4.46 -3.37
C PRO A 65 7.97 3.39 -3.15
N GLY A 66 7.67 2.15 -3.58
CA GLY A 66 8.52 0.98 -3.35
C GLY A 66 8.25 0.22 -2.04
N ASP A 67 7.39 0.75 -1.16
CA ASP A 67 6.83 -0.04 -0.07
C ASP A 67 5.81 -1.05 -0.60
N VAL A 68 5.48 -2.06 0.21
CA VAL A 68 4.52 -3.11 -0.15
C VAL A 68 3.31 -3.01 0.76
N ILE A 69 2.13 -3.17 0.18
CA ILE A 69 0.87 -3.17 0.92
C ILE A 69 0.08 -4.44 0.59
N VAL A 70 -0.63 -4.93 1.60
CA VAL A 70 -1.48 -6.12 1.47
C VAL A 70 -2.82 -5.85 2.11
N LYS A 71 -3.89 -6.30 1.46
CA LYS A 71 -5.24 -6.23 2.01
C LYS A 71 -5.38 -7.15 3.21
N GLY A 72 -5.90 -6.62 4.33
CA GLY A 72 -6.08 -7.35 5.59
C GLY A 72 -4.97 -7.10 6.61
N ALA A 73 -5.22 -7.54 7.85
CA ALA A 73 -4.28 -7.48 8.96
C ALA A 73 -3.48 -8.78 9.06
N ILE A 74 -2.32 -8.84 8.40
CA ILE A 74 -1.41 -9.99 8.40
C ILE A 74 -0.50 -9.88 9.61
N SER A 75 -0.40 -10.87 10.49
CA SER A 75 0.47 -10.82 11.69
C SER A 75 1.95 -11.09 11.41
N GLN A 76 2.27 -11.74 10.30
CA GLN A 76 3.61 -12.23 9.99
C GLN A 76 4.57 -11.08 9.65
N PRO A 77 5.73 -10.94 10.33
CA PRO A 77 6.78 -10.04 9.88
C PRO A 77 7.57 -10.65 8.71
N LEU A 78 8.19 -9.79 7.89
CA LEU A 78 9.16 -10.21 6.88
C LEU A 78 10.54 -10.30 7.54
N ASP A 79 11.18 -11.46 7.43
CA ASP A 79 12.50 -11.75 8.00
C ASP A 79 13.33 -12.63 7.04
N THR A 80 14.42 -13.23 7.52
CA THR A 80 15.28 -14.09 6.69
C THR A 80 14.64 -15.43 6.32
N GLN A 81 13.57 -15.84 7.00
CA GLN A 81 12.84 -17.09 6.76
C GLN A 81 11.55 -16.86 5.97
N TYR A 82 10.93 -15.70 6.12
CA TYR A 82 9.71 -15.30 5.42
C TYR A 82 10.00 -14.08 4.54
N LEU A 83 10.29 -14.35 3.27
CA LEU A 83 10.70 -13.32 2.31
C LEU A 83 9.48 -12.69 1.62
N LEU A 84 9.71 -11.55 0.96
CA LEU A 84 8.68 -10.86 0.19
C LEU A 84 8.05 -11.76 -0.89
N GLY A 85 8.82 -12.71 -1.44
CA GLY A 85 8.32 -13.70 -2.40
C GLY A 85 7.29 -14.66 -1.80
N ASP A 86 7.49 -15.08 -0.54
CA ASP A 86 6.56 -15.96 0.17
C ASP A 86 5.25 -15.24 0.47
N LEU A 87 5.35 -13.98 0.93
CA LEU A 87 4.19 -13.10 1.13
C LEU A 87 3.36 -12.94 -0.16
N LYS A 88 4.01 -12.66 -1.29
CA LYS A 88 3.33 -12.53 -2.60
C LYS A 88 2.70 -13.84 -3.08
N ARG A 89 3.23 -14.98 -2.66
CA ARG A 89 2.69 -16.30 -2.99
C ARG A 89 1.47 -16.66 -2.12
N GLU A 90 1.50 -16.27 -0.85
CA GLU A 90 0.45 -16.56 0.11
C GLU A 90 -0.74 -15.59 -0.03
N TYR A 91 -0.46 -14.31 -0.30
CA TYR A 91 -1.47 -13.25 -0.41
C TYR A 91 -1.49 -12.67 -1.83
N ALA A 92 -2.51 -13.06 -2.60
CA ALA A 92 -2.71 -12.60 -3.98
C ALA A 92 -2.95 -11.07 -4.09
N ASP A 93 -3.51 -10.46 -3.05
CA ASP A 93 -3.77 -9.01 -2.97
C ASP A 93 -2.54 -8.21 -2.48
N THR A 94 -1.33 -8.72 -2.70
CA THR A 94 -0.07 -8.02 -2.38
C THR A 94 0.35 -7.13 -3.55
N VAL A 95 0.40 -5.82 -3.33
CA VAL A 95 0.75 -4.82 -4.36
C VAL A 95 1.87 -3.90 -3.90
N THR A 96 2.62 -3.38 -4.86
CA THR A 96 3.74 -2.46 -4.58
C THR A 96 3.26 -1.03 -4.76
N VAL A 97 3.58 -0.15 -3.81
CA VAL A 97 3.22 1.26 -3.87
C VAL A 97 3.98 1.94 -5.01
N LYS A 98 3.24 2.62 -5.90
CA LYS A 98 3.78 3.38 -7.04
C LYS A 98 3.71 4.88 -6.80
N SER A 99 2.58 5.35 -6.30
CA SER A 99 2.34 6.76 -5.98
C SER A 99 1.72 6.92 -4.60
N VAL A 100 1.98 8.07 -3.99
CA VAL A 100 1.42 8.47 -2.70
C VAL A 100 1.05 9.94 -2.83
N ASP A 101 -0.25 10.21 -2.86
CA ASP A 101 -0.79 11.56 -2.95
C ASP A 101 -1.42 11.93 -1.62
N ARG A 102 -1.07 13.13 -1.11
CA ARG A 102 -1.59 13.65 0.15
C ARG A 102 -2.68 14.66 -0.13
N TYR A 103 -3.87 14.37 0.35
CA TYR A 103 -5.01 15.27 0.29
C TYR A 103 -5.22 15.88 1.69
N ASP A 104 -4.68 17.07 1.91
CA ASP A 104 -4.73 17.83 3.16
C ASP A 104 -5.65 19.08 3.04
N PHE A 105 -6.58 19.06 2.09
CA PHE A 105 -7.52 20.14 1.89
C PHE A 105 -8.66 20.10 2.92
N GLY A 106 -9.03 21.28 3.43
CA GLY A 106 -10.20 21.43 4.31
C GLY A 106 -9.96 20.97 5.75
N SER A 107 -11.03 20.49 6.40
CA SER A 107 -10.99 20.02 7.79
C SER A 107 -10.09 18.79 7.94
N PRO A 108 -9.35 18.62 9.07
CA PRO A 108 -8.51 17.44 9.33
C PRO A 108 -9.22 16.08 9.19
N HIS A 109 -10.56 16.06 9.33
CA HIS A 109 -11.36 14.85 9.14
C HIS A 109 -11.53 14.44 7.68
N LEU A 110 -11.30 15.35 6.73
CA LEU A 110 -11.29 15.09 5.30
C LEU A 110 -9.90 14.72 4.78
N HIS A 111 -8.86 14.88 5.61
CA HIS A 111 -7.50 14.60 5.22
C HIS A 111 -7.30 13.09 5.04
N HIS A 112 -6.76 12.72 3.89
CA HIS A 112 -6.47 11.32 3.56
C HIS A 112 -5.26 11.21 2.65
N LEU A 113 -4.64 10.03 2.65
CA LEU A 113 -3.68 9.64 1.63
C LEU A 113 -4.39 8.80 0.59
N MET A 114 -4.08 9.06 -0.68
CA MET A 114 -4.43 8.18 -1.79
C MET A 114 -3.15 7.47 -2.24
N ILE A 115 -3.21 6.15 -2.28
CA ILE A 115 -2.09 5.31 -2.68
C ILE A 115 -2.46 4.62 -3.98
N GLY A 116 -1.66 4.83 -5.03
CA GLY A 116 -1.72 4.05 -6.26
C GLY A 116 -0.73 2.90 -6.19
N ALA A 117 -1.20 1.66 -6.34
CA ALA A 117 -0.37 0.47 -6.29
C ALA A 117 -0.66 -0.50 -7.45
N GLY A 118 0.37 -1.25 -7.86
CA GLY A 118 0.32 -2.20 -8.97
C GLY A 118 1.65 -2.92 -9.20
#